data_AF-A0A923ULV8-F1
#
_entry.id   AF-A0A923ULV8-F1
#
_cell.length_a   1.000
_cell.length_b   1.000
_cell.length_c   1.000
_cell.angle_alpha   90.00
_cell.angle_beta   90.00
_cell.angle_gamma   90.00
#
_symmetry.space_group_name_H-M   'P 1'
#
loop_
_entity.id
_entity.type
_entity.pdbx_description
1 polymer ?
#
loop_
_entity_poly.entity_id
_entity_poly.type
_entity_poly.pdbx_seq_one_letter_code
_entity_poly.pdbx_strand_id
1 'polypeptide(L)' 'MRTNIDINDEVLNEISRLKPATSKKELVNVALKEYLMYLKRMDLLSIIDQGVDWEGDLEQWRTL' A
#
# COMPACT_ATOMS: atom_id res chain seq x y z
N MET A 1 5.95 21.07 5.78
CA MET A 1 5.77 21.84 4.54
C MET A 1 4.29 22.07 4.30
N ARG A 2 3.88 23.25 3.83
CA ARG A 2 2.49 23.53 3.44
C ARG A 2 2.46 23.62 1.92
N THR A 3 1.60 22.84 1.29
CA THR A 3 1.43 22.80 -0.17
C THR A 3 -0.05 22.94 -0.46
N ASN A 4 -0.40 23.75 -1.47
CA ASN A 4 -1.77 23.81 -1.96
C ASN A 4 -1.90 22.84 -3.12
N ILE A 5 -2.83 21.90 -3.02
CA ILE A 5 -3.10 20.88 -4.04
C ILE A 5 -4.61 20.75 -4.19
N ASP A 6 -5.07 20.56 -5.42
CA ASP A 6 -6.46 20.21 -5.67
C ASP A 6 -6.68 18.74 -5.30
N ILE A 7 -7.72 18.50 -4.52
CA ILE A 7 -8.09 17.16 -4.05
C ILE A 7 -9.59 16.96 -4.32
N ASN A 8 -9.95 15.77 -4.78
CA ASN A 8 -11.36 15.42 -4.95
C ASN A 8 -12.03 15.27 -3.58
N ASP A 9 -12.92 16.22 -3.26
CA ASP A 9 -13.65 16.25 -2.00
C ASP A 9 -14.66 15.09 -1.85
N GLU A 10 -15.19 14.54 -2.95
CA GLU A 10 -16.10 13.38 -2.89
C GLU A 10 -15.37 12.15 -2.35
N VAL A 11 -14.14 11.92 -2.84
CA VAL A 11 -13.28 10.82 -2.38
C VAL A 11 -12.91 11.01 -0.90
N LEU A 12 -12.56 12.22 -0.48
CA LEU A 12 -12.27 12.50 0.94
C LEU A 12 -13.49 12.25 1.83
N ASN A 13 -14.68 12.63 1.37
CA ASN A 13 -15.92 12.42 2.10
C ASN A 13 -16.24 10.93 2.23
N GLU A 14 -16.05 10.15 1.16
CA GLU A 14 -16.25 8.70 1.19
C GLU A 14 -15.27 8.02 2.16
N ILE A 15 -13.98 8.37 2.09
CA ILE A 15 -12.97 7.85 3.03
C ILE A 15 -13.33 8.23 4.46
N SER A 16 -13.80 9.46 4.71
CA SER A 16 -14.18 9.93 6.05
C SER A 16 -15.37 9.15 6.64
N ARG A 17 -16.28 8.65 5.78
CA ARG A 17 -17.40 7.80 6.23
C ARG A 17 -16.93 6.43 6.68
N LEU A 18 -15.90 5.89 6.03
CA LEU A 18 -15.35 4.56 6.31
C LEU A 18 -14.32 4.59 7.45
N LYS A 19 -13.57 5.69 7.56
CA LYS A 19 -12.50 5.87 8.53
C LYS A 19 -12.64 7.25 9.18
N PRO A 20 -12.95 7.29 10.48
CA PRO A 20 -12.96 8.55 11.21
C PRO A 20 -11.58 9.21 11.13
N ALA A 21 -11.54 10.44 10.65
CA ALA A 21 -10.34 11.26 10.61
C ALA A 21 -10.66 12.66 11.11
N THR A 22 -9.69 13.29 11.76
CA THR A 22 -9.85 14.62 12.36
C THR A 22 -9.69 15.74 11.33
N SER A 23 -9.06 15.48 10.17
CA SER A 23 -8.89 16.50 9.11
C SER A 23 -8.59 15.91 7.73
N LYS A 24 -8.85 16.70 6.66
CA LYS A 24 -8.41 16.40 5.29
C LYS A 24 -6.89 16.14 5.21
N LYS A 25 -6.10 16.89 5.98
CA LYS A 25 -4.63 16.74 6.05
C LYS A 25 -4.23 15.36 6.58
N GLU A 26 -4.93 14.87 7.60
CA GLU A 26 -4.68 13.54 8.16
C GLU A 26 -4.93 12.45 7.12
N LEU A 27 -6.05 12.53 6.40
CA LEU A 27 -6.39 11.59 5.34
C LEU A 27 -5.35 11.55 4.23
N VAL A 28 -4.88 12.71 3.77
CA VAL A 28 -3.83 12.80 2.76
C VAL A 28 -2.52 12.18 3.26
N ASN A 29 -2.12 12.45 4.50
CA ASN A 29 -0.90 11.86 5.07
C ASN A 29 -0.99 10.34 5.18
N VAL A 30 -2.15 9.81 5.58
CA VAL A 30 -2.41 8.37 5.63
C VAL A 30 -2.33 7.78 4.22
N ALA A 31 -3.00 8.37 3.24
CA ALA A 31 -2.98 7.90 1.86
C ALA A 31 -1.56 7.87 1.27
N LEU A 32 -0.74 8.89 1.53
CA LEU A 32 0.66 8.93 1.09
C LEU A 32 1.50 7.83 1.74
N LYS A 33 1.30 7.56 3.03
CA LYS A 33 1.98 6.47 3.74
C LYS A 33 1.60 5.11 3.15
N GLU A 34 0.32 4.87 2.93
CA GLU A 34 -0.17 3.61 2.34
C GLU A 34 0.33 3.43 0.91
N TYR A 35 0.36 4.51 0.10
CA TYR A 35 0.90 4.47 -1.25
C TYR A 35 2.39 4.14 -1.26
N LEU A 36 3.19 4.72 -0.35
CA LEU A 36 4.59 4.34 -0.21
C LEU A 36 4.76 2.86 0.16
N MET A 37 3.93 2.35 1.08
CA MET A 37 3.96 0.93 1.43
C MET A 37 3.56 0.03 0.25
N TYR A 38 2.59 0.44 -0.56
CA TYR A 38 2.22 -0.25 -1.79
C TYR A 38 3.40 -0.31 -2.77
N LEU A 39 4.05 0.82 -3.04
CA LEU A 39 5.21 0.88 -3.93
C LEU A 39 6.36 -0.03 -3.45
N LYS A 40 6.65 -0.03 -2.15
CA LYS A 40 7.66 -0.93 -1.57
C LYS A 40 7.31 -2.41 -1.75
N ARG A 41 6.04 -2.78 -1.66
CA ARG A 41 5.60 -4.16 -1.91
C ARG A 41 5.77 -4.54 -3.39
N MET A 42 5.44 -3.63 -4.31
CA MET A 42 5.64 -3.85 -5.74
C MET A 42 7.12 -4.00 -6.10
N ASP A 43 7.98 -3.19 -5.48
CA ASP A 43 9.44 -3.29 -5.64
C ASP A 43 9.96 -4.66 -5.17
N LEU A 44 9.49 -5.15 -4.02
CA LEU A 44 9.83 -6.50 -3.54
C LEU A 44 9.36 -7.61 -4.49
N LEU A 45 8.15 -7.50 -5.05
CA LEU A 45 7.67 -8.49 -6.04
C LEU A 45 8.52 -8.46 -7.31
N SER A 46 8.98 -7.29 -7.73
CA SER A 46 9.85 -7.17 -8.91
C SER A 46 11.19 -7.91 -8.74
N ILE A 47 11.66 -8.09 -7.51
CA ILE A 47 12.85 -8.91 -7.20
C ILE A 47 12.53 -10.40 -7.36
N ILE A 48 11.32 -10.84 -6.99
CA ILE A 48 10.88 -12.23 -7.19
C ILE A 48 10.79 -12.56 -8.69
N ASP A 49 10.26 -11.64 -9.50
CA ASP A 49 10.15 -11.80 -10.95
C ASP A 49 11.52 -11.86 -11.66
N GLN A 50 12.57 -11.32 -11.04
CA GLN A 50 13.95 -11.38 -11.54
C GLN A 50 14.63 -12.74 -11.26
N GLY A 51 13.94 -13.67 -10.60
CA GLY A 51 14.45 -15.00 -10.27
C GLY A 51 14.99 -15.05 -8.85
N VAL A 52 14.13 -15.46 -7.93
CA VAL A 52 14.57 -15.93 -6.60
C VAL A 52 14.83 -17.42 -6.71
N ASP A 53 16.10 -17.81 -6.53
CA ASP A 53 16.48 -19.22 -6.42
C ASP A 53 15.90 -19.78 -5.12
N TRP A 54 14.83 -20.57 -5.26
CA TRP A 54 14.19 -21.25 -4.15
C TRP A 54 14.62 -22.72 -4.16
N GLU A 55 15.37 -23.13 -3.14
CA GLU A 55 16.00 -24.47 -3.05
C GLU A 55 15.12 -25.52 -2.32
N GLY A 56 13.84 -25.25 -2.07
CA GLY A 56 12.96 -26.18 -1.34
C GLY A 56 12.34 -27.29 -2.21
N ASP A 57 11.79 -28.32 -1.57
CA ASP A 57 10.96 -29.35 -2.21
C ASP A 57 9.49 -29.17 -1.78
N LEU A 58 8.66 -28.69 -2.71
CA LEU A 58 7.27 -28.36 -2.44
C LEU A 58 6.39 -29.61 -2.28
N GLU A 59 6.76 -30.71 -2.93
CA GLU A 59 6.00 -31.95 -2.89
C GLU A 59 6.24 -32.70 -1.57
N GLN A 60 7.46 -32.64 -1.05
CA GLN A 60 7.76 -33.17 0.29
C GLN A 60 6.84 -32.55 1.37
N TRP A 61 6.56 -31.25 1.29
CA TRP A 61 5.77 -30.54 2.31
C TRP A 61 4.27 -30.74 2.18
N ARG A 62 3.78 -31.12 0.99
CA ARG A 62 2.35 -31.41 0.75
C ARG A 62 1.93 -32.81 1.17
N THR A 63 2.90 -33.69 1.40
CA THR A 63 2.67 -35.12 1.67
C THR A 63 2.80 -35.50 3.15
N LEU A 64 3.05 -34.50 4.03
CA LEU A 64 2.96 -34.59 5.50
C LEU A 64 1.56 -34.25 5.98
#